data_AF-X7ZWN7-F1
#
_entry.id   AF-X7ZWN7-F1
#
_cell.length_a   1.000
_cell.length_b   1.000
_cell.length_c   1.000
_cell.angle_alpha   90.00
_cell.angle_beta   90.00
_cell.angle_gamma   90.00
#
_symmetry.space_group_name_H-M   'P 1'
#
loop_
_entity.id
_entity.type
_entity.pdbx_description
1 polymer ?
#
loop_
_entity_poly.entity_id
_entity_poly.type
_entity_poly.pdbx_seq_one_letter_code
_entity_poly.pdbx_strand_id
1 'polypeptide(L)'
;MVLTKRIKIQLAVFAVLSLIAGAIMFFAYMQVPTVFLGIDRYTVTVQLPQAGGLYPGGNVTYRGVQVGRVQDVRLTDTGAEAVLRLKSDVHIPADLNAQVHSVSAAGEQYVELLPRSAKGPPLRNGDVIPIDRTYVPPNINSLLEATNRGLTAIPRDNLKTVVDEGYKAVGGLGPELARLVKGTANVATDARKNLDALVTVIDDAKPLLDSQIQSSDAIQAWAAHLATITAQLRNNDSAVAGLLQKGGPTVAEPGS
;
A
#
# COMPACT_ATOMS: atom_id res chain seq x y z
N MET A 1 5.54 -76.60 55.91
CA MET A 1 4.36 -76.13 55.15
C MET A 1 4.40 -76.77 53.76
N VAL A 2 3.62 -77.81 53.50
CA VAL A 2 3.58 -78.48 52.19
C VAL A 2 2.43 -77.90 51.37
N LEU A 3 2.75 -77.16 50.32
CA LEU A 3 1.77 -76.64 49.37
C LEU A 3 1.03 -77.81 48.72
N THR A 4 -0.27 -77.92 48.97
CA THR A 4 -1.14 -78.92 48.34
C THR A 4 -1.14 -78.74 46.82
N LYS A 5 -1.22 -79.84 46.06
CA LYS A 5 -1.15 -79.82 44.57
C LYS A 5 -2.14 -78.85 43.93
N ARG A 6 -3.31 -78.64 44.56
CA ARG A 6 -4.32 -77.66 44.12
C ARG A 6 -3.81 -76.21 44.16
N ILE A 7 -3.10 -75.82 45.22
CA ILE A 7 -2.56 -74.45 45.39
C ILE A 7 -1.48 -74.19 44.34
N LYS A 8 -0.64 -75.17 44.02
CA LYS A 8 0.38 -75.03 42.95
C LYS A 8 -0.24 -74.83 41.57
N ILE A 9 -1.34 -75.53 41.27
CA ILE A 9 -2.06 -75.37 39.99
C ILE A 9 -2.72 -73.99 39.93
N GLN A 10 -3.35 -73.53 41.01
CA GLN A 10 -3.96 -72.19 41.06
C GLN A 10 -2.92 -71.07 40.88
N LEU A 11 -1.76 -71.18 41.53
CA LEU A 11 -0.64 -70.24 41.34
C LEU A 11 -0.11 -70.23 39.91
N ALA A 12 0.03 -71.41 39.28
CA ALA A 12 0.47 -71.49 37.89
C ALA A 12 -0.54 -70.85 36.92
N VAL A 13 -1.83 -71.11 37.11
CA VAL A 13 -2.89 -70.49 36.30
C VAL A 13 -2.92 -68.97 36.48
N PHE A 14 -2.82 -68.49 37.72
CA PHE A 14 -2.78 -67.05 38.02
C PHE A 14 -1.55 -66.36 37.41
N ALA A 15 -0.38 -67.00 37.49
CA ALA A 15 0.85 -66.48 36.89
C ALA A 15 0.72 -66.38 35.37
N VAL A 16 0.17 -67.41 34.71
CA VAL A 16 -0.07 -67.42 33.26
C VAL A 16 -1.06 -66.33 32.86
N LEU A 17 -2.19 -66.21 33.56
CA LEU A 17 -3.18 -65.16 33.30
C LEU A 17 -2.61 -63.75 33.49
N SER A 18 -1.79 -63.55 34.53
CA SER A 18 -1.13 -62.27 34.78
C SER A 18 -0.11 -61.93 33.69
N LEU A 19 0.63 -62.93 33.21
CA LEU A 19 1.56 -62.77 32.08
C LEU A 19 0.82 -62.42 30.78
N ILE A 20 -0.30 -63.08 30.50
CA ILE A 20 -1.13 -62.79 29.32
C ILE A 20 -1.72 -61.37 29.42
N ALA A 21 -2.31 -61.01 30.56
CA ALA A 21 -2.87 -59.68 30.77
C ALA A 21 -1.80 -58.58 30.70
N GLY A 22 -0.64 -58.82 31.31
CA GLY A 22 0.53 -57.93 31.25
C GLY A 22 1.04 -57.75 29.83
N ALA A 23 1.14 -58.84 29.05
CA ALA A 23 1.52 -58.78 27.65
C ALA A 23 0.50 -57.99 26.83
N ILE A 24 -0.80 -58.26 26.96
CA ILE A 24 -1.86 -57.50 26.26
C ILE A 24 -1.78 -56.02 26.60
N MET A 25 -1.64 -55.67 27.88
CA MET A 25 -1.54 -54.27 28.31
C MET A 25 -0.27 -53.59 27.76
N PHE A 26 0.86 -54.29 27.78
CA PHE A 26 2.13 -53.81 27.23
C PHE A 26 2.04 -53.58 25.72
N PHE A 27 1.50 -54.53 24.96
CA PHE A 27 1.33 -54.41 23.50
C PHE A 27 0.30 -53.35 23.10
N ALA A 28 -0.80 -53.22 23.85
CA ALA A 28 -1.82 -52.20 23.61
C ALA A 28 -1.29 -50.79 23.92
N TYR A 29 -0.54 -50.63 25.01
CA TYR A 29 0.03 -49.33 25.41
C TYR A 29 1.14 -48.87 24.46
N MET A 30 2.00 -49.78 24.00
CA MET A 30 3.06 -49.45 23.05
C MET A 30 2.58 -49.16 21.61
N GLN A 31 1.26 -49.25 21.31
CA GLN A 31 0.72 -49.01 19.97
C GLN A 31 1.42 -49.82 18.85
N VAL A 32 2.08 -50.93 19.19
CA VAL A 32 2.91 -51.76 18.29
C VAL A 32 2.19 -52.13 17.00
N PRO A 33 0.90 -52.52 16.99
CA PRO A 33 0.21 -52.85 15.75
C PRO A 33 0.15 -51.67 14.78
N THR A 34 0.03 -50.44 15.27
CA THR A 34 -0.05 -49.23 14.43
C THR A 34 1.32 -48.75 13.93
N VAL A 35 2.40 -49.13 14.63
CA VAL A 35 3.78 -48.80 14.26
C VAL A 35 4.39 -49.86 13.33
N PHE A 36 4.05 -51.14 13.54
CA PHE A 36 4.62 -52.26 12.75
C PHE A 36 3.81 -52.64 11.52
N LEU A 37 2.49 -52.44 11.50
CA LEU A 37 1.68 -52.90 10.36
C LEU A 37 1.56 -51.86 9.24
N GLY A 38 1.77 -50.56 9.49
CA GLY A 38 1.90 -49.53 8.42
C GLY A 38 0.72 -49.39 7.43
N ILE A 39 -0.36 -50.16 7.59
CA ILE A 39 -1.40 -50.35 6.55
C ILE A 39 -2.31 -49.13 6.39
N ASP A 40 -2.25 -48.18 7.31
CA ASP A 40 -3.22 -47.07 7.38
C ASP A 40 -2.56 -45.69 7.40
N ARG A 41 -1.24 -45.61 7.22
CA ARG A 41 -0.51 -44.35 7.18
C ARG A 41 0.51 -44.33 6.06
N TYR A 42 0.64 -43.19 5.42
CA TYR A 42 1.65 -42.95 4.39
C TYR A 42 2.53 -41.76 4.78
N THR A 43 3.72 -41.74 4.20
CA THR A 43 4.74 -40.73 4.48
C THR A 43 4.85 -39.77 3.31
N VAL A 44 4.91 -38.47 3.60
CA VAL A 44 5.10 -37.38 2.62
C VAL A 44 6.23 -36.50 3.11
N THR A 45 7.12 -36.10 2.22
CA THR A 45 8.23 -35.19 2.57
C THR A 45 7.85 -33.77 2.17
N VAL A 46 8.10 -32.80 3.04
CA VAL A 46 7.87 -31.38 2.78
C VAL A 46 9.19 -30.64 2.83
N GLN A 47 9.54 -29.98 1.74
CA GLN A 47 10.73 -29.13 1.67
C GLN A 47 10.38 -27.72 2.11
N LEU A 48 11.04 -27.24 3.15
CA LEU A 48 10.80 -25.95 3.77
C LEU A 48 12.03 -25.06 3.59
N PRO A 49 11.87 -23.73 3.45
CA PRO A 49 13.00 -22.81 3.43
C PRO A 49 13.78 -22.79 4.75
N GLN A 50 13.13 -23.15 5.86
CA GLN A 50 13.71 -23.23 7.18
C GLN A 50 12.85 -24.15 8.06
N ALA A 51 13.42 -24.71 9.13
CA ALA A 51 12.69 -25.62 10.03
C ALA A 51 11.48 -24.96 10.72
N GLY A 52 11.48 -23.64 10.86
CA GLY A 52 10.30 -22.87 11.31
C GLY A 52 9.84 -23.19 12.73
N GLY A 53 10.67 -23.85 13.56
CA GLY A 53 10.29 -24.33 14.89
C GLY A 53 9.45 -25.62 14.88
N LEU A 54 9.34 -26.31 13.74
CA LEU A 54 8.75 -27.64 13.68
C LEU A 54 9.59 -28.65 14.47
N TYR A 55 8.90 -29.59 15.11
CA TYR A 55 9.51 -30.64 15.90
C TYR A 55 8.87 -32.00 15.57
N PRO A 56 9.61 -33.11 15.75
CA PRO A 56 9.04 -34.45 15.68
C PRO A 56 7.87 -34.61 16.64
N GLY A 57 6.72 -35.07 16.14
CA GLY A 57 5.47 -35.17 16.88
C GLY A 57 4.50 -34.00 16.67
N GLY A 58 4.94 -32.91 16.03
CA GLY A 58 4.11 -31.77 15.68
C GLY A 58 2.87 -32.18 14.86
N ASN A 59 1.77 -31.45 15.02
CA ASN A 59 0.51 -31.80 14.37
C ASN A 59 0.54 -31.47 12.87
N VAL A 60 -0.12 -32.30 12.07
CA VAL A 60 -0.42 -31.99 10.67
C VAL A 60 -1.93 -31.93 10.50
N THR A 61 -2.41 -30.80 10.01
CA THR A 61 -3.84 -30.53 9.82
C THR A 61 -4.16 -30.36 8.34
N TYR A 62 -5.39 -30.71 7.98
CA TYR A 62 -5.98 -30.45 6.66
C TYR A 62 -7.35 -29.83 6.92
N ARG A 63 -7.55 -28.60 6.45
CA ARG A 63 -8.78 -27.82 6.70
C ARG A 63 -9.16 -27.76 8.19
N GLY A 64 -8.16 -27.55 9.06
CA GLY A 64 -8.33 -27.48 10.51
C GLY A 64 -8.48 -28.82 11.25
N VAL A 65 -8.56 -29.96 10.55
CA VAL A 65 -8.68 -31.29 11.18
C VAL A 65 -7.33 -32.00 11.19
N GLN A 66 -6.96 -32.62 12.32
CA GLN A 66 -5.72 -33.37 12.43
C GLN A 66 -5.75 -34.65 11.57
N VAL A 67 -4.91 -34.68 10.54
CA VAL A 67 -4.77 -35.80 9.59
C VAL A 67 -3.46 -36.55 9.75
N GLY A 68 -2.51 -36.03 10.54
CA GLY A 68 -1.22 -36.65 10.71
C GLY A 68 -0.36 -36.03 11.78
N ARG A 69 0.91 -36.43 11.78
CA ARG A 69 1.97 -35.87 12.63
C ARG A 69 3.29 -35.81 11.87
N VAL A 70 4.13 -34.85 12.23
CA VAL A 70 5.52 -34.78 11.80
C VAL A 70 6.27 -35.95 12.43
N GLN A 71 6.90 -36.77 11.61
CA GLN A 71 7.71 -37.91 12.04
C GLN A 71 9.15 -37.48 12.35
N ASP A 72 9.73 -36.66 11.48
CA ASP A 72 11.12 -36.23 11.58
C ASP A 72 11.30 -34.85 10.91
N VAL A 73 12.29 -34.09 11.37
CA VAL A 73 12.67 -32.80 10.77
C VAL A 73 14.18 -32.78 10.60
N ARG A 74 14.63 -32.64 9.36
CA ARG A 74 16.05 -32.67 8.98
C ARG A 74 16.44 -31.32 8.42
N LEU A 75 17.61 -30.84 8.80
CA LEU A 75 18.22 -29.68 8.16
C LEU A 75 18.93 -30.15 6.88
N THR A 76 18.77 -29.39 5.80
CA THR A 76 19.46 -29.60 4.53
C THR A 76 20.34 -28.39 4.24
N ASP A 77 21.25 -28.50 3.26
CA ASP A 77 22.16 -27.40 2.91
C ASP A 77 21.43 -26.12 2.48
N THR A 78 20.19 -26.26 1.97
CA THR A 78 19.38 -25.16 1.43
C THR A 78 18.13 -24.84 2.25
N GLY A 79 17.92 -25.50 3.39
CA GLY A 79 16.71 -25.30 4.21
C GLY A 79 16.44 -26.44 5.20
N ALA A 80 15.21 -26.94 5.20
CA ALA A 80 14.81 -28.07 6.04
C ALA A 80 13.84 -29.00 5.31
N GLU A 81 13.85 -30.28 5.66
CA GLU A 81 12.89 -31.29 5.20
C GLU A 81 12.12 -31.85 6.39
N ALA A 82 10.79 -31.75 6.34
CA ALA A 82 9.91 -32.35 7.32
C ALA A 82 9.27 -33.62 6.75
N VAL A 83 9.47 -34.75 7.41
CA VAL A 83 8.85 -36.02 7.06
C VAL A 83 7.52 -36.10 7.79
N LEU A 84 6.42 -36.08 7.05
CA LEU A 84 5.06 -36.13 7.59
C LEU A 84 4.50 -37.53 7.49
N ARG A 85 3.82 -37.98 8.54
CA ARG A 85 3.10 -39.25 8.57
C ARG A 85 1.60 -38.98 8.64
N LEU A 86 0.91 -39.22 7.53
CA LEU A 86 -0.49 -38.90 7.31
C LEU A 86 -1.34 -40.17 7.39
N LYS A 87 -2.62 -40.02 7.75
CA LYS A 87 -3.59 -41.12 7.74
C LYS A 87 -4.16 -41.32 6.33
N SER A 88 -4.42 -42.57 5.97
CA SER A 88 -4.90 -42.96 4.63
C SER A 88 -6.42 -42.85 4.45
N ASP A 89 -7.17 -42.63 5.55
CA ASP A 89 -8.62 -42.46 5.57
C ASP A 89 -9.10 -41.12 5.00
N VAL A 90 -8.21 -40.12 4.90
CA VAL A 90 -8.53 -38.80 4.37
C VAL A 90 -8.00 -38.61 2.96
N HIS A 91 -8.92 -38.27 2.04
CA HIS A 91 -8.55 -37.88 0.69
C HIS A 91 -7.95 -36.46 0.66
N ILE A 92 -6.63 -36.39 0.57
CA ILE A 92 -5.86 -35.14 0.47
C ILE A 92 -5.32 -35.01 -0.95
N PRO A 93 -5.74 -34.00 -1.75
CA PRO A 93 -5.23 -33.79 -3.10
C PRO A 93 -3.73 -33.50 -3.12
N ALA A 94 -2.98 -34.04 -4.08
CA ALA A 94 -1.55 -33.75 -4.26
C ALA A 94 -1.26 -32.28 -4.64
N ASP A 95 -2.25 -31.59 -5.20
CA ASP A 95 -2.17 -30.17 -5.51
C ASP A 95 -2.54 -29.30 -4.30
N LEU A 96 -1.57 -29.14 -3.39
CA LEU A 96 -1.73 -28.37 -2.16
C LEU A 96 -0.51 -27.51 -1.85
N ASN A 97 -0.71 -26.54 -0.95
CA ASN A 97 0.33 -25.77 -0.29
C ASN A 97 0.47 -26.25 1.17
N ALA A 98 1.70 -26.38 1.65
CA ALA A 98 1.98 -26.69 3.06
C ALA A 98 2.45 -25.43 3.78
N GLN A 99 1.76 -25.04 4.86
CA GLN A 99 2.08 -23.85 5.63
C GLN A 99 2.41 -24.22 7.07
N VAL A 100 3.45 -23.58 7.62
CA VAL A 100 3.80 -23.74 9.04
C VAL A 100 3.16 -22.61 9.83
N HIS A 101 2.34 -22.97 10.82
CA HIS A 101 1.64 -22.03 11.68
C HIS A 101 1.94 -22.29 13.15
N SER A 102 1.88 -21.23 13.96
CA SER A 102 2.05 -21.29 15.40
C SER A 102 0.70 -21.36 16.11
N VAL A 103 0.56 -22.26 17.09
CA VAL A 103 -0.54 -22.21 18.05
C VAL A 103 -0.24 -21.07 19.02
N SER A 104 -1.00 -19.97 18.88
CA SER A 104 -0.74 -18.64 19.44
C SER A 104 -0.54 -18.55 20.96
N ALA A 105 -0.88 -19.57 21.74
CA ALA A 105 -0.72 -19.57 23.20
C ALA A 105 0.45 -20.42 23.73
N ALA A 106 0.88 -21.45 22.99
CA ALA A 106 1.85 -22.44 23.48
C ALA A 106 3.18 -22.44 22.71
N GLY A 107 3.25 -21.74 21.56
CA GLY A 107 4.43 -21.73 20.70
C GLY A 107 4.66 -23.03 19.91
N GLU A 108 3.76 -24.00 20.02
CA GLU A 108 3.79 -25.23 19.24
C GLU A 108 3.51 -24.93 17.77
N GLN A 109 4.42 -25.35 16.90
CA GLN A 109 4.27 -25.22 15.45
C GLN A 109 3.53 -26.44 14.89
N TYR A 110 2.65 -26.23 13.93
CA TYR A 110 1.95 -27.27 13.19
C TYR A 110 2.02 -27.01 11.69
N VAL A 111 1.86 -28.08 10.90
CA VAL A 111 1.79 -27.99 9.44
C VAL A 111 0.33 -28.02 9.03
N GLU A 112 -0.12 -27.02 8.29
CA GLU A 112 -1.43 -27.00 7.65
C GLU A 112 -1.30 -27.31 6.16
N LEU A 113 -2.09 -28.26 5.68
CA LEU A 113 -2.20 -28.63 4.27
C LEU A 113 -3.41 -27.91 3.66
N LEU A 114 -3.15 -26.96 2.76
CA LEU A 114 -4.17 -26.17 2.06
C LEU A 114 -4.27 -26.60 0.59
N PRO A 115 -5.35 -27.27 0.17
CA PRO A 115 -5.51 -27.69 -1.22
C PRO A 115 -5.72 -26.48 -2.13
N ARG A 116 -4.99 -26.41 -3.25
CA ARG A 116 -5.19 -25.39 -4.29
C ARG A 116 -6.35 -25.73 -5.22
N SER A 117 -6.57 -27.04 -5.40
CA SER A 117 -7.64 -27.60 -6.20
C SER A 117 -8.29 -28.77 -5.45
N ALA A 118 -9.61 -28.88 -5.55
CA ALA A 118 -10.34 -30.07 -5.09
C ALA A 118 -10.29 -31.22 -6.12
N LYS A 119 -9.71 -30.98 -7.30
CA LYS A 119 -9.57 -31.94 -8.39
C LYS A 119 -8.11 -32.34 -8.51
N GLY A 120 -7.85 -33.65 -8.57
CA GLY A 120 -6.52 -34.18 -8.81
C GLY A 120 -6.32 -35.54 -8.15
N PRO A 121 -5.18 -36.20 -8.43
CA PRO A 121 -4.80 -37.40 -7.70
C PRO A 121 -4.56 -37.07 -6.21
N PRO A 122 -4.85 -38.01 -5.29
CA PRO A 122 -4.50 -37.84 -3.89
C PRO A 122 -2.98 -37.91 -3.70
N LEU A 123 -2.48 -37.34 -2.61
CA LEU A 123 -1.13 -37.57 -2.11
C LEU A 123 -0.89 -39.06 -1.90
N ARG A 124 0.31 -39.49 -2.25
CA ARG A 124 0.77 -40.88 -2.14
C ARG A 124 1.98 -40.98 -1.23
N ASN A 125 2.23 -42.21 -0.80
CA ASN A 125 3.43 -42.52 -0.04
C ASN A 125 4.70 -42.20 -0.84
N GLY A 126 5.60 -41.42 -0.26
CA GLY A 126 6.84 -40.98 -0.88
C GLY A 126 6.73 -39.68 -1.68
N ASP A 127 5.55 -39.06 -1.77
CA ASP A 127 5.40 -37.78 -2.44
C ASP A 127 6.22 -36.69 -1.73
N VAL A 128 6.73 -35.75 -2.53
CA VAL A 128 7.49 -34.59 -2.06
C VAL A 128 6.69 -33.34 -2.37
N ILE A 129 6.39 -32.54 -1.35
CA ILE A 129 5.85 -31.20 -1.48
C ILE A 129 7.05 -30.24 -1.63
N PRO A 130 7.25 -29.66 -2.82
CA PRO A 130 8.42 -28.86 -3.12
C PRO A 130 8.35 -27.49 -2.45
N ILE A 131 9.52 -26.87 -2.28
CA ILE A 131 9.69 -25.61 -1.54
C ILE A 131 8.84 -24.44 -2.09
N ASP A 132 8.56 -24.41 -3.40
CA ASP A 132 7.72 -23.40 -4.07
C ASP A 132 6.25 -23.45 -3.62
N ARG A 133 5.84 -24.55 -2.99
CA ARG A 133 4.49 -24.75 -2.43
C ARG A 133 4.48 -24.75 -0.91
N THR A 134 5.55 -24.25 -0.30
CA THR A 134 5.66 -24.16 1.14
C THR A 134 5.80 -22.73 1.62
N TYR A 135 5.23 -22.46 2.79
CA TYR A 135 5.34 -21.16 3.42
C TYR A 135 5.65 -21.32 4.91
N VAL A 136 6.70 -20.64 5.35
CA VAL A 136 7.09 -20.52 6.76
C VAL A 136 7.22 -19.03 7.07
N PRO A 137 6.44 -18.50 8.02
CA PRO A 137 6.56 -17.10 8.42
C PRO A 137 8.01 -16.75 8.82
N PRO A 138 8.51 -15.56 8.44
CA PRO A 138 9.84 -15.14 8.84
C PRO A 138 9.94 -14.98 10.36
N ASN A 139 11.11 -15.33 10.90
CA ASN A 139 11.42 -15.13 12.32
C ASN A 139 11.50 -13.62 12.62
N ILE A 140 10.99 -13.19 13.78
CA ILE A 140 11.11 -11.81 14.28
C ILE A 140 12.57 -11.31 14.32
N ASN A 141 13.53 -12.18 14.63
CA ASN A 141 14.96 -11.91 14.62
C ASN A 141 15.44 -11.52 13.22
N SER A 142 14.94 -12.18 12.17
CA SER A 142 15.29 -11.85 10.79
C SER A 142 14.75 -10.47 10.39
N LEU A 143 13.60 -10.05 10.93
CA LEU A 143 13.06 -8.70 10.73
C LEU A 143 13.89 -7.64 11.46
N LEU A 144 14.35 -7.94 12.68
CA LEU A 144 15.24 -7.06 13.45
C LEU A 144 16.60 -6.91 12.77
N GLU A 145 17.17 -7.98 12.22
CA GLU A 145 18.41 -7.94 11.45
C GLU A 145 18.27 -7.15 10.14
N ALA A 146 17.15 -7.31 9.43
CA ALA A 146 16.86 -6.53 8.22
C ALA A 146 16.74 -5.03 8.55
N THR A 147 16.07 -4.69 9.66
CA THR A 147 15.97 -3.31 10.16
C THR A 147 17.34 -2.74 10.52
N ASN A 148 18.17 -3.51 11.24
CA ASN A 148 19.51 -3.09 11.63
C ASN A 148 20.42 -2.88 10.40
N ARG A 149 20.36 -3.77 9.40
CA ARG A 149 21.09 -3.58 8.12
C ARG A 149 20.64 -2.32 7.39
N GLY A 150 19.34 -2.06 7.32
CA GLY A 150 18.81 -0.83 6.72
C GLY A 150 19.33 0.43 7.43
N LEU A 151 19.36 0.43 8.76
CA LEU A 151 19.90 1.55 9.55
C LEU A 151 21.41 1.73 9.38
N THR A 152 22.16 0.64 9.22
CA THR A 152 23.62 0.68 9.03
C THR A 152 24.02 1.10 7.61
N ALA A 153 23.12 0.90 6.63
CA ALA A 153 23.32 1.30 5.24
C ALA A 153 23.16 2.80 4.99
N ILE A 154 22.71 3.58 5.99
CA ILE A 154 22.62 5.04 5.89
C ILE A 154 24.05 5.62 5.98
N PRO A 155 24.59 6.23 4.90
CA PRO A 155 25.94 6.79 4.93
C PRO A 155 25.96 8.01 5.84
N ARG A 156 26.75 7.96 6.91
CA ARG A 156 26.85 9.07 7.88
C ARG A 156 27.38 10.35 7.24
N ASP A 157 28.18 10.23 6.18
CA ASP A 157 28.77 11.36 5.47
C ASP A 157 27.72 12.20 4.74
N ASN A 158 26.62 11.59 4.26
CA ASN A 158 25.54 12.32 3.60
C ASN A 158 24.73 13.18 4.57
N LEU A 159 24.60 12.75 5.83
CA LEU A 159 23.93 13.54 6.86
C LEU A 159 24.75 14.79 7.20
N LYS A 160 26.08 14.67 7.28
CA LYS A 160 26.95 15.83 7.50
C LYS A 160 26.88 16.81 6.34
N THR A 161 26.91 16.32 5.10
CA THR A 161 26.80 17.17 3.90
C THR A 161 25.47 17.93 3.86
N VAL A 162 24.33 17.28 4.13
CA VAL A 162 23.02 17.95 4.14
C VAL A 162 22.93 19.00 5.27
N VAL A 163 23.51 18.71 6.44
CA VAL A 163 23.55 19.67 7.55
C VAL A 163 24.46 20.86 7.22
N ASP A 164 25.65 20.62 6.66
CA ASP A 164 26.59 21.67 6.26
C ASP A 164 26.07 22.52 5.09
N GLU A 165 25.39 21.91 4.12
CA GLU A 165 24.74 22.61 3.01
C GLU A 165 23.52 23.39 3.49
N GLY A 166 22.72 22.84 4.40
CA GLY A 166 21.63 23.55 5.06
C GLY A 166 22.13 24.75 5.85
N TYR A 167 23.24 24.61 6.58
CA TYR A 167 23.88 25.72 7.29
C TYR A 167 24.43 26.78 6.33
N LYS A 168 25.05 26.39 5.20
CA LYS A 168 25.51 27.34 4.17
C LYS A 168 24.35 28.08 3.50
N ALA A 169 23.26 27.37 3.19
CA ALA A 169 22.09 27.94 2.54
C ALA A 169 21.35 28.94 3.44
N VAL A 170 21.25 28.67 4.75
CA VAL A 170 20.53 29.54 5.70
C VAL A 170 21.46 30.58 6.32
N GLY A 171 22.67 30.19 6.71
CA GLY A 171 23.68 31.08 7.30
C GLY A 171 24.25 32.11 6.32
N GLY A 172 24.18 31.84 5.01
CA GLY A 172 24.60 32.77 3.95
C GLY A 172 23.66 33.95 3.72
N LEU A 173 22.43 33.93 4.23
CA LEU A 173 21.39 34.91 3.93
C LEU A 173 21.53 36.24 4.69
N GLY A 174 22.45 36.34 5.65
CA GLY A 174 22.64 37.53 6.49
C GLY A 174 22.79 38.85 5.70
N PRO A 175 23.67 38.91 4.68
CA PRO A 175 23.82 40.10 3.84
C PRO A 175 22.58 40.45 3.02
N GLU A 176 21.82 39.44 2.56
CA GLU A 176 20.62 39.63 1.74
C GLU A 176 19.43 40.09 2.58
N LEU A 177 19.27 39.54 3.79
CA LEU A 177 18.31 40.02 4.77
C LEU A 177 18.62 41.46 5.20
N ALA A 178 19.90 41.79 5.43
CA ALA A 178 20.31 43.16 5.73
C ALA A 178 20.02 44.13 4.57
N ARG A 179 20.22 43.70 3.32
CA ARG A 179 19.84 44.47 2.13
C ARG A 179 18.34 44.67 2.01
N LEU A 180 17.55 43.63 2.28
CA LEU A 180 16.08 43.71 2.24
C LEU A 180 15.55 44.70 3.29
N VAL A 181 16.02 44.60 4.54
CA VAL A 181 15.64 45.52 5.63
C VAL A 181 16.05 46.96 5.32
N LYS A 182 17.24 47.16 4.75
CA LYS A 182 17.70 48.50 4.35
C LYS A 182 16.87 49.04 3.18
N GLY A 183 16.51 48.18 2.22
CA GLY A 183 15.64 48.53 1.09
C GLY A 183 14.24 48.95 1.54
N THR A 184 13.62 48.20 2.45
CA THR A 184 12.30 48.55 3.01
C THR A 184 12.36 49.82 3.85
N ALA A 185 13.41 50.02 4.65
CA ALA A 185 13.61 51.25 5.40
C ALA A 185 13.78 52.48 4.48
N ASN A 186 14.51 52.34 3.38
CA ASN A 186 14.68 53.40 2.39
C ASN A 186 13.35 53.74 1.69
N VAL A 187 12.60 52.73 1.23
CA VAL A 187 11.30 52.94 0.58
C VAL A 187 10.32 53.63 1.54
N ALA A 188 10.25 53.20 2.81
CA ALA A 188 9.40 53.84 3.81
C ALA A 188 9.82 55.29 4.08
N THR A 189 11.12 55.57 4.09
CA THR A 189 11.66 56.91 4.28
C THR A 189 11.35 57.81 3.08
N ASP A 190 11.53 57.31 1.86
CA ASP A 190 11.29 58.06 0.63
C ASP A 190 9.79 58.29 0.40
N ALA A 191 8.94 57.31 0.71
CA ALA A 191 7.49 57.50 0.73
C ALA A 191 7.10 58.62 1.71
N ARG A 192 7.71 58.65 2.90
CA ARG A 192 7.47 59.71 3.90
C ARG A 192 7.93 61.09 3.43
N LYS A 193 9.07 61.18 2.74
CA LYS A 193 9.58 62.45 2.19
C LYS A 193 8.72 62.99 1.05
N ASN A 194 8.06 62.11 0.30
CA ASN A 194 7.24 62.47 -0.85
C ASN A 194 5.73 62.50 -0.53
N LEU A 195 5.34 62.46 0.75
CA LEU A 195 3.94 62.52 1.15
C LEU A 195 3.23 63.76 0.62
N ASP A 196 3.91 64.91 0.65
CA ASP A 196 3.33 66.17 0.16
C ASP A 196 3.04 66.10 -1.34
N ALA A 197 3.97 65.56 -2.14
CA ALA A 197 3.77 65.36 -3.57
C ALA A 197 2.68 64.34 -3.89
N LEU A 198 2.57 63.25 -3.10
CA LEU A 198 1.51 62.26 -3.24
C LEU A 198 0.12 62.85 -2.91
N VAL A 199 0.04 63.70 -1.89
CA VAL A 199 -1.18 64.44 -1.52
C VAL A 199 -1.54 65.45 -2.60
N THR A 200 -0.56 66.17 -3.16
CA THR A 200 -0.79 67.08 -4.30
C THR A 200 -1.36 66.35 -5.51
N VAL A 201 -0.86 65.17 -5.86
CA VAL A 201 -1.43 64.37 -6.98
C VAL A 201 -2.87 63.94 -6.70
N ILE A 202 -3.21 63.64 -5.45
CA ILE A 202 -4.58 63.30 -5.04
C ILE A 202 -5.49 64.54 -5.10
N ASP A 203 -5.03 65.68 -4.63
CA ASP A 203 -5.77 66.94 -4.67
C ASP A 203 -5.97 67.46 -6.10
N ASP A 204 -4.95 67.34 -6.96
CA ASP A 204 -5.00 67.75 -8.37
C ASP A 204 -5.84 66.81 -9.25
N ALA A 205 -6.06 65.56 -8.81
CA ALA A 205 -6.94 64.62 -9.49
C ALA A 205 -8.43 64.97 -9.31
N LYS A 206 -8.80 65.69 -8.25
CA LYS A 206 -10.20 66.03 -7.94
C LYS A 206 -10.83 66.95 -9.00
N PRO A 207 -10.20 68.06 -9.43
CA PRO A 207 -10.72 68.89 -10.53
C PRO A 207 -10.89 68.14 -11.85
N LEU A 208 -9.99 67.18 -12.15
CA LEU A 208 -10.07 66.37 -13.37
C LEU A 208 -11.28 65.44 -13.32
N LEU A 209 -11.51 64.77 -12.19
CA LEU A 209 -12.70 63.93 -11.98
C LEU A 209 -14.00 64.74 -12.03
N ASP A 210 -14.01 65.96 -11.46
CA ASP A 210 -15.15 66.87 -11.54
C ASP A 210 -15.44 67.32 -12.99
N SER A 211 -14.39 67.60 -13.78
CA SER A 211 -14.53 67.96 -15.20
C SER A 211 -15.04 66.80 -16.07
N GLN A 212 -14.69 65.56 -15.73
CA GLN A 212 -15.12 64.34 -16.44
C GLN A 212 -16.63 64.08 -16.23
N ILE A 213 -17.15 64.39 -15.04
CA ILE A 213 -18.58 64.30 -14.73
C ILE A 213 -19.36 65.32 -15.56
N GLN A 214 -18.85 66.55 -15.69
CA GLN A 214 -19.49 67.62 -16.47
C GLN A 214 -19.47 67.37 -17.99
N SER A 215 -18.50 66.60 -18.50
CA SER A 215 -18.42 66.20 -19.91
C SER A 215 -19.46 65.15 -20.32
N SER A 216 -20.02 64.36 -19.38
CA SER A 216 -21.01 63.33 -19.71
C SER A 216 -22.32 63.94 -20.23
N ASP A 217 -22.72 65.09 -19.70
CA ASP A 217 -23.90 65.83 -20.17
C ASP A 217 -23.69 66.39 -21.59
N ALA A 218 -22.48 66.86 -21.90
CA ALA A 218 -22.12 67.34 -23.23
C ALA A 218 -22.13 66.23 -24.29
N ILE A 219 -21.71 65.01 -23.92
CA ILE A 219 -21.71 63.85 -24.82
C ILE A 219 -23.16 63.39 -25.11
N GLN A 220 -24.03 63.38 -24.10
CA GLN A 220 -25.45 63.05 -24.30
C GLN A 220 -26.17 64.08 -25.18
N ALA A 221 -25.91 65.37 -24.97
CA ALA A 221 -26.47 66.44 -25.80
C ALA A 221 -26.02 66.30 -27.26
N TRP A 222 -24.74 66.04 -27.51
CA TRP A 222 -24.21 65.83 -28.86
C TRP A 222 -24.86 64.63 -29.56
N ALA A 223 -25.02 63.50 -28.87
CA ALA A 223 -25.69 62.32 -29.42
C ALA A 223 -27.15 62.60 -29.78
N ALA A 224 -27.87 63.37 -28.95
CA ALA A 224 -29.24 63.79 -29.25
C ALA A 224 -29.33 64.71 -30.48
N HIS A 225 -28.38 65.64 -30.64
CA HIS A 225 -28.31 66.51 -31.82
C HIS A 225 -28.04 65.72 -33.11
N LEU A 226 -27.13 64.74 -33.08
CA LEU A 226 -26.86 63.88 -34.23
C LEU A 226 -28.06 63.04 -34.64
N ALA A 227 -28.78 62.46 -33.66
CA ALA A 227 -30.00 61.71 -33.93
C ALA A 227 -31.09 62.60 -34.59
N THR A 228 -31.15 63.87 -34.18
CA THR A 228 -32.09 64.84 -34.75
C THR A 228 -31.75 65.16 -36.21
N ILE A 229 -30.47 65.40 -36.52
CA ILE A 229 -30.01 65.70 -37.89
C ILE A 229 -30.23 64.49 -38.81
N THR A 230 -29.90 63.28 -38.36
CA THR A 230 -30.12 62.06 -39.15
C THR A 230 -31.60 61.76 -39.37
N ALA A 231 -32.46 62.02 -38.39
CA ALA A 231 -33.91 61.91 -38.55
C ALA A 231 -34.46 62.94 -39.56
N GLN A 232 -33.97 64.18 -39.51
CA GLN A 232 -34.35 65.23 -40.47
C GLN A 232 -33.88 64.93 -41.90
N LEU A 233 -32.67 64.39 -42.05
CA LEU A 233 -32.14 63.99 -43.36
C LEU A 233 -32.96 62.84 -43.95
N ARG A 234 -33.25 61.80 -43.15
CA ARG A 234 -34.11 60.69 -43.57
C ARG A 234 -35.51 61.13 -43.98
N ASN A 235 -36.10 62.11 -43.29
CA ASN A 235 -37.44 62.58 -43.60
C ASN A 235 -37.49 63.45 -44.87
N ASN A 236 -36.40 64.15 -45.20
CA ASN A 236 -36.31 64.99 -46.41
C ASN A 236 -35.78 64.26 -47.66
N ASP A 237 -35.38 63.00 -47.55
CA ASP A 237 -34.81 62.21 -48.65
C ASP A 237 -35.82 61.98 -49.80
N SER A 238 -37.12 62.03 -49.51
CA SER A 238 -38.19 61.98 -50.53
C SER A 238 -38.19 63.22 -51.45
N ALA A 239 -37.70 64.37 -50.99
CA ALA A 239 -37.58 65.59 -51.78
C ALA A 239 -36.30 65.58 -52.65
N VAL A 240 -35.22 64.94 -52.20
CA VAL A 240 -33.95 64.84 -52.94
C VAL A 240 -34.02 63.76 -54.03
N ALA A 241 -34.67 62.63 -53.74
CA ALA A 241 -34.93 61.59 -54.74
C ALA A 241 -35.79 62.10 -55.92
N GLY A 242 -36.75 63.00 -55.65
CA GLY A 242 -37.59 63.63 -56.68
C GLY A 242 -36.84 64.61 -57.58
N LEU A 243 -35.78 65.25 -57.10
CA LEU A 243 -34.96 66.20 -57.86
C LEU A 243 -33.94 65.50 -58.77
N LEU A 244 -33.39 64.36 -58.35
CA LEU A 244 -32.46 63.56 -59.15
C LEU A 244 -33.14 62.81 -60.32
N GLN A 245 -34.44 62.53 -60.23
CA GLN A 245 -35.18 61.83 -61.29
C GLN A 245 -35.73 62.77 -62.39
N LYS A 246 -35.68 64.11 -62.18
CA LYS A 246 -36.18 65.13 -63.14
C LYS A 246 -35.10 66.03 -63.76
N GLY A 247 -33.83 65.89 -63.38
CA GLY A 247 -32.71 66.68 -63.94
C GLY A 247 -31.81 65.88 -64.88
N GLY A 248 -32.23 65.67 -66.12
CA GLY A 248 -31.33 65.29 -67.23
C GLY A 248 -30.41 66.47 -67.62
N PRO A 249 -29.26 66.22 -68.29
CA PRO A 249 -28.14 67.16 -68.31
C PRO A 249 -28.36 68.31 -69.30
N THR A 250 -28.35 69.54 -68.78
CA THR A 250 -28.19 70.79 -69.56
C THR A 250 -27.04 71.58 -68.95
N VAL A 251 -25.84 71.56 -69.54
CA VAL A 251 -25.35 72.43 -70.63
C VAL A 251 -24.56 73.64 -70.07
N ALA A 252 -23.27 73.60 -70.36
CA ALA A 252 -22.37 74.68 -70.82
C ALA A 252 -22.22 75.99 -70.02
N GLU A 253 -20.98 76.23 -69.59
CA GLU A 253 -20.23 77.51 -69.61
C GLU A 253 -20.26 78.22 -70.98
N PRO A 254 -19.72 79.45 -71.19
CA PRO A 254 -19.18 80.47 -70.26
C PRO A 254 -19.65 81.92 -70.58
N GLY A 255 -19.21 82.93 -69.81
CA GLY A 255 -19.02 84.27 -70.38
C GLY A 255 -19.09 85.46 -69.41
N SER A 256 -17.93 86.13 -69.28
CA SER A 256 -17.62 87.50 -68.80
C SER A 256 -17.92 87.87 -67.35
#